data_AF-A0A8T3Q3H1-F1
#
_entry.id   AF-A0A8T3Q3H1-F1
#
_cell.length_a   1.000
_cell.length_b   1.000
_cell.length_c   1.000
_cell.angle_alpha   90.00
_cell.angle_beta   90.00
_cell.angle_gamma   90.00
#
_symmetry.space_group_name_H-M   'P 1'
#
loop_
_entity.id
_entity.type
_entity.pdbx_description
1 polymer ?
#
loop_
_entity_poly.entity_id
_entity_poly.type
_entity_poly.pdbx_seq_one_letter_code
_entity_poly.pdbx_strand_id
1 'polypeptide(L)' 'MGGGRMNFAPRMPTIIVGLALILVGLLGTFAGLLPAIAGLSSEALGAWAFVAAAIVLFVGMIFEGI' A
#
# COMPACT_ATOMS: atom_id res chain seq x y z
N MET A 1 31.09 -14.65 12.85
CA MET A 1 30.32 -13.75 11.96
C MET A 1 28.97 -14.40 11.72
N GLY A 2 27.99 -14.14 12.60
CA GLY A 2 26.66 -14.72 12.48
C GLY A 2 25.86 -13.95 11.44
N GLY A 3 25.62 -14.55 10.27
CA GLY A 3 24.70 -14.00 9.28
C GLY A 3 23.27 -14.06 9.81
N GLY A 4 22.84 -13.01 10.50
CA GLY A 4 21.43 -12.83 10.86
C GLY A 4 20.61 -12.76 9.57
N ARG A 5 19.69 -13.70 9.38
CA ARG A 5 18.73 -13.65 8.29
C ARG A 5 17.90 -12.38 8.48
N MET A 6 18.08 -11.38 7.63
CA MET A 6 17.23 -10.19 7.63
C MET A 6 15.79 -10.65 7.38
N ASN A 7 14.89 -10.36 8.32
CA ASN A 7 13.49 -10.68 8.17
C ASN A 7 12.83 -9.59 7.32
N PHE A 8 12.72 -9.84 6.00
CA PHE A 8 12.07 -8.92 5.07
C PHE A 8 10.54 -8.91 5.16
N ALA A 9 9.96 -9.44 6.23
CA ALA A 9 8.52 -9.37 6.44
C ALA A 9 8.14 -7.99 7.01
N PRO A 10 7.23 -7.24 6.37
CA PRO A 10 6.70 -6.02 6.97
C PRO A 10 5.94 -6.35 8.26
N ARG A 11 5.89 -5.41 9.22
CA ARG A 11 5.19 -5.64 10.49
C ARG A 11 3.67 -5.55 10.28
N MET A 12 2.93 -6.10 11.24
CA MET A 12 1.45 -6.09 11.23
C MET A 12 0.84 -4.71 10.94
N PRO A 13 1.30 -3.59 11.53
CA PRO A 13 0.74 -2.27 11.22
C PRO A 13 0.90 -1.92 9.73
N THR A 14 2.06 -2.15 9.15
CA THR A 14 2.34 -1.89 7.73
C THR A 14 1.50 -2.77 6.81
N ILE A 15 1.30 -4.04 7.17
CA ILE A 15 0.39 -4.94 6.46
C ILE A 15 -1.04 -4.38 6.49
N ILE A 16 -1.53 -3.94 7.65
CA ILE A 16 -2.89 -3.39 7.79
C ILE A 16 -3.07 -2.15 6.93
N VAL A 17 -2.11 -1.21 6.95
CA VAL A 17 -2.15 0.00 6.11
C VAL A 17 -2.12 -0.36 4.63
N GLY A 18 -1.25 -1.29 4.23
CA GLY A 18 -1.17 -1.77 2.85
C GLY A 18 -2.49 -2.39 2.37
N LEU A 19 -3.13 -3.22 3.20
CA LEU A 19 -4.43 -3.82 2.89
C LEU A 19 -5.53 -2.77 2.77
N ALA A 20 -5.55 -1.76 3.65
CA ALA A 20 -6.51 -0.66 3.56
C ALA A 20 -6.36 0.12 2.24
N LEU A 21 -5.13 0.40 1.83
CA LEU A 21 -4.84 1.07 0.56
C LEU A 21 -5.22 0.22 -0.65
N ILE A 22 -5.01 -1.10 -0.59
CA ILE A 22 -5.46 -2.05 -1.63
C ILE A 22 -6.99 -2.01 -1.77
N LEU A 23 -7.73 -1.99 -0.66
CA LEU A 23 -9.19 -1.90 -0.69
C LEU A 23 -9.67 -0.57 -1.29
N VAL A 24 -9.05 0.55 -0.91
CA VAL A 24 -9.32 1.86 -1.52
C VAL A 24 -9.01 1.82 -3.02
N GLY A 25 -7.91 1.20 -3.42
CA GLY A 25 -7.54 1.00 -4.82
C GLY A 25 -8.59 0.22 -5.59
N LEU A 26 -9.09 -0.88 -5.03
CA LEU A 26 -10.17 -1.68 -5.61
C LEU A 26 -11.46 -0.86 -5.79
N LEU A 27 -11.85 -0.13 -4.75
CA LEU A 27 -13.06 0.70 -4.76
C LEU A 27 -12.97 1.86 -5.76
N GLY A 28 -11.79 2.47 -5.92
CA GLY A 28 -11.55 3.53 -6.88
C GLY A 28 -11.49 3.02 -8.31
N THR A 29 -10.56 2.11 -8.60
CA THR A 29 -10.22 1.66 -9.95
C THR A 29 -11.35 0.88 -10.62
N PHE A 30 -11.99 -0.03 -9.88
CA PHE A 30 -12.93 -0.98 -10.49
C PHE A 30 -14.38 -0.66 -10.16
N ALA A 31 -14.66 -0.13 -8.97
CA ALA A 31 -16.02 0.18 -8.56
C ALA A 31 -16.40 1.65 -8.81
N GLY A 32 -15.43 2.53 -9.08
CA GLY A 32 -15.67 3.95 -9.29
C GLY A 32 -16.27 4.66 -8.07
N LEU A 33 -16.09 4.10 -6.86
CA LEU A 33 -16.77 4.53 -5.64
C LEU A 33 -16.06 5.66 -4.90
N LEU A 34 -14.89 6.10 -5.38
CA LEU A 34 -14.17 7.23 -4.78
C LEU A 34 -14.68 8.55 -5.34
N PRO A 35 -14.85 9.58 -4.50
CA PRO A 35 -15.18 10.92 -4.97
C PRO A 35 -14.03 11.48 -5.81
N ALA A 36 -14.36 12.19 -6.88
CA ALA A 36 -13.36 12.92 -7.65
C ALA A 36 -12.77 14.05 -6.79
N ILE A 37 -11.44 14.09 -6.70
CA ILE A 37 -10.70 15.06 -5.87
C ILE A 37 -9.64 15.71 -6.74
N ALA A 38 -9.53 17.05 -6.68
CA ALA A 38 -8.52 17.81 -7.40
C ALA A 38 -8.47 17.52 -8.93
N GLY A 39 -9.63 17.24 -9.54
CA GLY A 39 -9.73 16.90 -10.96
C GLY A 39 -9.29 15.48 -11.32
N LEU A 40 -8.93 14.64 -10.36
CA LEU A 40 -8.64 13.22 -10.57
C LEU A 40 -9.93 12.40 -10.55
N SER A 41 -10.07 11.50 -11.53
CA SER A 41 -11.17 10.53 -11.56
C SER A 41 -11.03 9.50 -10.45
N SER A 42 -12.13 8.81 -10.15
CA SER A 42 -12.16 7.71 -9.18
C SER A 42 -11.17 6.60 -9.55
N GLU A 43 -11.03 6.30 -10.84
CA GLU A 43 -10.09 5.28 -11.30
C GLU A 43 -8.64 5.70 -11.12
N ALA A 44 -8.32 6.97 -11.41
CA ALA A 44 -6.99 7.51 -11.18
C ALA A 44 -6.60 7.48 -9.70
N LEU A 45 -7.53 7.86 -8.82
CA LEU A 45 -7.32 7.78 -7.36
C LEU A 45 -7.10 6.34 -6.90
N GLY A 46 -7.87 5.39 -7.44
CA GLY A 46 -7.68 3.98 -7.13
C GLY A 46 -6.32 3.45 -7.58
N ALA A 47 -5.86 3.83 -8.77
CA ALA A 47 -4.54 3.47 -9.26
C ALA A 47 -3.42 4.01 -8.35
N TRP A 48 -3.53 5.26 -7.91
CA TRP A 48 -2.59 5.85 -6.96
C TRP A 48 -2.60 5.16 -5.60
N ALA A 49 -3.76 4.68 -5.13
CA ALA A 49 -3.84 3.92 -3.89
C ALA A 49 -3.08 2.58 -3.96
N PHE A 50 -3.10 1.90 -5.11
CA PHE A 50 -2.28 0.68 -5.32
C PHE A 50 -0.78 0.99 -5.29
N VAL A 51 -0.36 2.07 -5.95
CA VAL A 51 1.04 2.51 -5.93
C VAL A 51 1.47 2.83 -4.49
N ALA A 52 0.64 3.56 -3.74
CA ALA A 52 0.89 3.85 -2.33
C ALA A 52 0.97 2.57 -1.49
N ALA A 53 0.10 1.58 -1.71
CA ALA A 53 0.16 0.30 -1.01
C ALA A 53 1.48 -0.43 -1.25
N ALA A 54 1.94 -0.48 -2.51
CA ALA A 54 3.22 -1.09 -2.86
C ALA A 54 4.39 -0.38 -2.17
N ILE A 55 4.39 0.96 -2.14
CA ILE A 55 5.41 1.76 -1.45
C ILE A 55 5.39 1.49 0.05
N VAL A 56 4.22 1.50 0.68
CA VAL A 56 4.08 1.27 2.13
C VAL A 56 4.61 -0.10 2.52
N LEU A 57 4.21 -1.15 1.79
CA LEU A 57 4.70 -2.51 2.05
C LEU A 57 6.21 -2.61 1.83
N PHE A 58 6.72 -2.03 0.74
CA PHE A 58 8.15 -2.04 0.43
C PHE A 58 8.99 -1.31 1.48
N VAL A 59 8.56 -0.12 1.91
CA VAL A 59 9.18 0.63 3.00
C VAL A 59 9.10 -0.16 4.31
N GLY A 60 7.95 -0.78 4.60
CA GLY A 60 7.80 -1.64 5.77
C GLY A 60 8.81 -2.79 5.80
N MET A 61 9.08 -3.42 4.66
CA MET A 61 10.10 -4.48 4.57
C MET A 61 11.53 -3.96 4.81
N ILE A 62 11.84 -2.74 4.36
CA ILE A 62 13.18 -2.16 4.46
C ILE A 62 13.47 -1.61 5.85
N PHE A 63 12.52 -0.88 6.44
CA PHE A 63 12.75 -0.11 7.66
C PHE A 63 12.23 -0.80 8.92
N GLU A 64 11.27 -1.73 8.79
CA GLU A 64 10.72 -2.46 9.93
C GLU A 64 11.16 -3.94 9.98
N GLY A 65 11.98 -4.36 9.02
CA GLY A 65 12.55 -5.71 8.89
C GLY A 65 13.89 -5.90 9.62
N ILE A 66 13.92 -5.68 10.95
CA ILE A 66 14.99 -6.17 11.86
C ILE A 66 14.34 -6.67 13.15
#